data_AF-A0A5N6UKT3-F1
#
_entry.id   AF-A0A5N6UKT3-F1
#
_cell.length_a   1.000
_cell.length_b   1.000
_cell.length_c   1.000
_cell.angle_alpha   90.00
_cell.angle_beta   90.00
_cell.angle_gamma   90.00
#
_symmetry.space_group_name_H-M   'P 1'
#
loop_
_entity.id
_entity.type
_entity.pdbx_description
1 polymer ?
#
loop_
_entity_poly.entity_id
_entity_poly.type
_entity_poly.pdbx_seq_one_letter_code
_entity_poly.pdbx_strand_id
1 'polypeptide(L)'
;MGDVEITILDHIISQNGHKTVNIERLPSQLQKSKLDAPPTVQDLQREIGRLRQEIAFYQEAQKALLASFEGSREAYRLLRDTLEAVVLHQDLGRAFMSLAYSARKAGTVIQQSLRHTSEQLATSEGHLLRSLGISLDDSSTKDYTIL
;
A
#
# COMPACT_ATOMS: atom_id res chain seq x y z
N MET A 1 -28.69 1.29 -49.93
CA MET A 1 -27.82 1.13 -48.76
C MET A 1 -27.52 -0.35 -48.67
N GLY A 2 -26.25 -0.72 -48.78
CA GLY A 2 -25.80 -2.04 -49.24
C GLY A 2 -26.04 -3.17 -48.25
N ASP A 3 -26.39 -4.34 -48.80
CA ASP A 3 -26.40 -5.61 -48.08
C ASP A 3 -24.99 -5.89 -47.55
N VAL A 4 -24.87 -5.95 -46.23
CA VAL A 4 -23.64 -6.40 -45.57
C VAL A 4 -23.61 -7.91 -45.73
N GLU A 5 -22.78 -8.40 -46.65
CA GLU A 5 -22.56 -9.81 -46.88
C GLU A 5 -21.99 -10.44 -45.60
N ILE A 6 -22.81 -11.24 -44.90
CA ILE A 6 -22.40 -11.91 -43.66
C ILE A 6 -21.38 -12.99 -44.04
N THR A 7 -20.13 -12.74 -43.70
CA THR A 7 -19.05 -13.69 -43.96
C THR A 7 -19.25 -14.97 -43.13
N ILE A 8 -18.76 -16.12 -43.60
CA ILE A 8 -18.81 -17.40 -42.85
C ILE A 8 -18.20 -17.23 -41.43
N LEU A 9 -17.19 -16.36 -41.31
CA LEU A 9 -16.59 -15.95 -40.04
C LEU A 9 -17.57 -15.24 -39.09
N ASP A 10 -18.42 -14.35 -39.60
CA ASP A 10 -19.43 -13.65 -38.79
C ASP A 10 -20.51 -14.60 -38.28
N HIS A 11 -20.85 -15.63 -39.07
CA HIS A 11 -21.76 -16.69 -38.67
C HIS A 11 -21.15 -17.58 -37.57
N ILE A 12 -19.86 -17.91 -37.67
CA ILE A 12 -19.15 -18.69 -36.66
C ILE A 12 -19.00 -17.90 -35.35
N ILE A 13 -18.78 -16.58 -35.42
CA ILE A 13 -18.67 -15.70 -34.25
C ILE A 13 -20.02 -15.56 -33.54
N SER A 14 -21.12 -15.42 -34.30
CA SER A 14 -22.46 -15.27 -33.72
C SER A 14 -22.96 -16.57 -33.08
N GLN A 15 -22.67 -17.74 -33.68
CA GLN A 15 -23.05 -19.03 -33.10
C GLN A 15 -22.22 -19.42 -31.87
N ASN A 16 -20.96 -19.01 -31.79
CA ASN A 16 -20.06 -19.37 -30.69
C ASN A 16 -19.91 -18.29 -29.61
N GLY A 17 -20.70 -17.21 -29.66
CA GLY A 17 -20.76 -16.19 -28.60
C GLY A 17 -19.41 -15.60 -28.21
N HIS A 18 -18.59 -15.21 -29.20
CA HIS A 18 -17.22 -14.70 -28.99
C HIS A 18 -16.23 -15.67 -28.34
N LYS A 19 -16.52 -16.98 -28.28
CA LYS A 19 -15.56 -18.00 -27.81
C LYS A 19 -14.70 -18.47 -28.98
N THR A 20 -13.51 -17.89 -29.13
CA THR A 20 -12.52 -18.42 -30.08
C THR A 20 -11.91 -19.71 -29.55
N VAL A 21 -11.64 -20.66 -30.45
CA VAL A 21 -11.35 -22.08 -30.20
C VAL A 21 -10.04 -22.35 -29.44
N ASN A 22 -9.23 -21.32 -29.14
CA ASN A 22 -7.89 -21.48 -28.55
C ASN A 22 -7.83 -21.33 -27.02
N ILE A 23 -8.97 -21.27 -26.34
CA ILE A 23 -9.08 -21.01 -24.88
C ILE A 23 -9.28 -22.33 -24.09
N GLU A 24 -9.30 -23.48 -24.75
CA GLU A 24 -9.49 -24.80 -24.12
C GLU A 24 -8.22 -25.31 -23.41
N ARG A 25 -7.06 -24.72 -23.70
CA ARG A 25 -5.76 -25.08 -23.10
C ARG A 25 -5.33 -24.19 -21.93
N LEU A 26 -6.22 -23.35 -21.41
CA LEU A 26 -5.91 -22.55 -20.24
C LEU A 26 -5.88 -23.43 -18.97
N PRO A 27 -4.89 -23.25 -18.08
CA PRO A 27 -4.76 -24.02 -16.85
C PRO A 27 -6.04 -23.99 -15.99
N SER A 28 -6.30 -25.06 -15.25
CA SER A 28 -7.56 -25.34 -14.53
C SER A 28 -8.07 -24.21 -13.61
N GLN A 29 -7.17 -23.34 -13.13
CA GLN A 29 -7.52 -22.16 -12.35
C GLN A 29 -8.31 -21.12 -13.16
N LEU A 30 -7.99 -20.97 -14.46
CA LEU A 30 -8.71 -20.10 -15.40
C LEU A 30 -10.00 -20.73 -15.94
N GLN A 31 -10.18 -22.05 -15.78
CA GLN A 31 -11.46 -22.71 -16.08
C GLN A 31 -12.50 -22.45 -14.98
N LYS A 32 -12.08 -22.31 -13.71
CA LYS A 32 -12.98 -21.95 -12.61
C LYS A 32 -13.60 -20.55 -12.80
N SER A 33 -12.81 -19.59 -13.27
CA SER A 33 -13.27 -18.25 -13.65
C SER A 33 -14.32 -18.23 -14.79
N LYS A 34 -14.50 -19.32 -15.55
CA LYS A 34 -15.54 -19.42 -16.58
C LYS A 34 -16.89 -19.89 -16.06
N LEU A 35 -16.94 -20.46 -14.85
CA LEU A 35 -18.19 -20.87 -14.19
C LEU A 35 -18.84 -19.70 -13.44
N ASP A 36 -18.05 -18.68 -13.12
CA ASP A 36 -18.55 -17.46 -12.54
C ASP A 36 -19.22 -16.61 -13.62
N ALA A 37 -20.36 -16.00 -13.28
CA ALA A 37 -20.97 -15.02 -14.16
C ALA A 37 -19.95 -13.92 -14.46
N PRO A 38 -19.81 -13.48 -15.73
CA PRO A 38 -18.90 -12.39 -16.05
C PRO A 38 -19.27 -11.16 -15.21
N PRO A 39 -18.28 -10.44 -14.67
CA PRO A 39 -18.55 -9.27 -13.84
C PRO A 39 -19.38 -8.26 -14.62
N THR A 40 -20.40 -7.72 -13.97
CA THR A 40 -21.21 -6.67 -14.59
C THR A 40 -20.41 -5.38 -14.70
N VAL A 41 -20.86 -4.45 -15.54
CA VAL A 41 -20.28 -3.10 -15.60
C VAL A 41 -20.29 -2.44 -14.22
N GLN A 42 -21.32 -2.71 -13.41
CA GLN A 42 -21.42 -2.19 -12.06
C GLN A 42 -20.37 -2.80 -11.12
N ASP A 43 -20.07 -4.09 -11.25
CA ASP A 43 -19.02 -4.77 -10.48
C ASP A 43 -17.64 -4.20 -10.82
N LEU A 44 -17.37 -3.99 -12.11
CA LEU A 44 -16.13 -3.36 -12.56
C LEU A 44 -16.00 -1.91 -12.08
N GLN A 45 -17.09 -1.14 -12.06
CA GLN A 45 -17.07 0.23 -11.52
C GLN A 45 -16.77 0.25 -10.01
N ARG A 46 -17.35 -0.68 -9.25
CA ARG A 46 -17.04 -0.84 -7.82
C ARG A 46 -15.58 -1.21 -7.62
N GLU A 47 -15.07 -2.15 -8.42
CA GLU A 47 -13.69 -2.61 -8.34
C GLU A 47 -12.70 -1.50 -8.70
N ILE A 48 -12.97 -0.70 -9.74
CA ILE A 48 -12.17 0.48 -10.07
C ILE A 48 -12.16 1.49 -8.91
N GLY A 49 -13.32 1.70 -8.27
CA GLY A 49 -13.42 2.57 -7.08
C GLY A 49 -12.54 2.05 -5.93
N ARG A 50 -12.62 0.75 -5.65
CA ARG A 50 -11.80 0.06 -4.64
C ARG A 50 -10.31 0.21 -4.92
N LEU A 51 -9.87 -0.11 -6.14
CA LEU A 51 -8.46 -0.04 -6.51
C LEU A 51 -7.91 1.39 -6.46
N ARG A 52 -8.72 2.40 -6.79
CA ARG A 52 -8.32 3.82 -6.65
C ARG A 52 -8.09 4.22 -5.20
N GLN A 53 -8.95 3.76 -4.28
CA GLN A 53 -8.79 3.98 -2.84
C GLN A 53 -7.51 3.31 -2.34
N GLU A 54 -7.27 2.07 -2.75
CA GLU A 54 -6.09 1.31 -2.35
C GLU A 54 -4.79 1.96 -2.86
N ILE A 55 -4.77 2.44 -4.11
CA ILE A 55 -3.64 3.19 -4.66
C ILE A 55 -3.39 4.48 -3.85
N ALA A 56 -4.44 5.22 -3.49
CA ALA A 56 -4.31 6.43 -2.69
C ALA A 56 -3.69 6.13 -1.31
N PHE A 57 -4.15 5.06 -0.65
CA PHE A 57 -3.56 4.59 0.60
C PHE A 57 -2.07 4.26 0.44
N TYR A 58 -1.68 3.47 -0.56
CA TYR A 58 -0.26 3.13 -0.75
C TYR A 58 0.62 4.34 -1.02
N GLN A 59 0.11 5.35 -1.75
CA GLN A 59 0.84 6.59 -1.99
C GLN A 59 1.05 7.39 -0.70
N GLU A 60 0.05 7.45 0.17
CA GLU A 60 0.17 8.09 1.49
C GLU A 60 1.10 7.30 2.41
N ALA A 61 0.98 5.97 2.44
CA ALA A 61 1.85 5.10 3.20
C ALA A 61 3.32 5.23 2.78
N GLN A 62 3.58 5.28 1.47
CA GLN A 62 4.92 5.51 0.94
C GLN A 62 5.51 6.85 1.41
N LYS A 63 4.72 7.92 1.37
CA LYS A 63 5.15 9.25 1.86
C LYS A 63 5.46 9.22 3.35
N ALA A 64 4.59 8.59 4.15
CA ALA A 64 4.77 8.48 5.60
C ALA A 64 6.04 7.67 5.96
N LEU A 65 6.32 6.58 5.23
CA LEU A 65 7.52 5.77 5.42
C LEU A 65 8.79 6.51 5.01
N LEU A 66 8.76 7.26 3.90
CA LEU A 66 9.88 8.11 3.49
C LEU A 66 10.21 9.17 4.55
N ALA A 67 9.20 9.81 5.15
CA ALA A 67 9.41 10.75 6.26
C ALA A 67 10.07 10.07 7.48
N SER A 68 9.71 8.82 7.80
CA SER A 68 10.39 8.05 8.86
C SER A 68 11.86 7.78 8.53
N PHE A 69 12.17 7.51 7.26
CA PHE A 69 13.53 7.29 6.80
C PHE A 69 14.38 8.57 6.92
N GLU A 70 13.80 9.73 6.60
CA GLU A 70 14.46 11.03 6.80
C GLU A 70 14.79 11.28 8.27
N GLY A 71 13.86 10.98 9.19
CA GLY A 71 14.13 11.05 10.63
C GLY A 71 15.28 10.16 11.07
N SER A 72 15.34 8.94 10.54
CA SER A 72 16.44 7.99 10.82
C SER A 72 17.78 8.51 10.28
N ARG A 73 17.77 9.13 9.09
CA ARG A 73 18.96 9.75 8.49
C ARG A 73 19.45 10.94 9.31
N GLU A 74 18.55 11.77 9.82
CA GLU A 74 18.92 12.90 10.69
C GLU A 74 19.51 12.42 12.02
N ALA A 75 18.91 11.38 12.63
CA ALA A 75 19.45 10.75 13.84
C ALA A 75 20.86 10.19 13.62
N TYR A 76 21.09 9.52 12.49
CA TYR A 76 22.42 9.06 12.09
C TYR A 76 23.41 10.22 11.94
N ARG A 77 23.00 11.30 11.26
CA ARG A 77 23.83 12.50 11.07
C ARG A 77 24.23 13.11 12.41
N LEU A 78 23.29 13.29 13.34
CA LEU A 78 23.55 13.81 14.68
C LEU A 78 24.59 12.97 15.43
N LEU A 79 24.46 11.64 15.37
CA LEU A 79 25.41 10.73 16.01
C LEU A 79 26.79 10.81 15.36
N ARG A 80 26.86 10.77 14.03
CA ARG A 80 28.12 10.85 13.28
C ARG A 80 28.85 12.16 13.54
N ASP A 81 28.17 13.28 13.39
CA ASP A 81 28.74 14.62 13.59
C ASP A 81 29.27 14.76 15.04
N THR A 82 28.58 14.15 16.01
CA THR A 82 29.04 14.11 17.40
C THR A 82 30.26 13.22 17.59
N LEU A 83 30.29 12.03 16.98
CA LEU A 83 31.45 11.14 17.05
C LEU A 83 32.70 11.82 16.47
N GLU A 84 32.57 12.49 15.32
CA GLU A 84 33.65 13.26 14.70
C GLU A 84 34.15 14.38 15.62
N ALA A 85 33.23 15.12 16.27
CA ALA A 85 33.59 16.16 17.23
C ALA A 85 34.26 15.59 18.50
N VAL A 86 33.81 14.43 18.98
CA VAL A 86 34.32 13.77 20.18
C VAL A 86 35.76 13.28 20.00
N VAL A 87 36.15 12.87 18.79
CA VAL A 87 37.55 12.49 18.49
C VAL A 87 38.54 13.63 18.76
N LEU A 88 38.07 14.89 18.74
CA LEU A 88 38.89 16.08 19.03
C LEU A 88 38.99 16.42 20.53
N HIS A 89 38.22 15.77 21.39
CA HIS A 89 38.22 16.05 22.82
C HIS A 89 39.37 15.33 23.53
N GLN A 90 40.18 16.07 24.29
CA GLN A 90 41.20 15.48 25.18
C GLN A 90 40.61 14.99 26.52
N ASP A 91 39.37 15.40 26.84
CA ASP A 91 38.65 15.05 28.07
C ASP A 91 37.55 14.01 27.78
N LEU A 92 37.77 12.79 28.27
CA LEU A 92 36.87 11.66 28.12
C LEU A 92 35.48 11.91 28.74
N GLY A 93 35.40 12.70 29.82
CA GLY A 93 34.13 13.02 30.48
C GLY A 93 33.23 13.89 29.61
N ARG A 94 33.81 14.92 28.97
CA ARG A 94 33.09 15.78 28.01
C ARG A 94 32.70 15.03 26.75
N ALA A 95 33.60 14.18 26.26
CA ALA A 95 33.32 13.28 25.14
C ALA A 95 32.10 12.39 25.39
N PHE A 96 32.06 11.74 26.55
CA PHE A 96 30.94 10.87 26.95
C PHE A 96 29.63 11.65 27.08
N MET A 97 29.64 12.81 27.74
CA MET A 97 28.44 13.64 27.90
C MET A 97 27.87 14.13 26.56
N SER A 98 28.75 14.53 25.64
CA SER A 98 28.34 14.94 24.29
C SER A 98 27.69 13.79 23.52
N LEU A 99 28.31 12.61 23.55
CA LEU A 99 27.76 11.41 22.90
C LEU A 99 26.41 10.99 23.51
N ALA A 100 26.30 10.99 24.84
CA ALA A 100 25.06 10.64 25.54
C ALA A 100 23.92 11.61 25.20
N TYR A 101 24.21 12.92 25.16
CA TYR A 101 23.25 13.94 24.75
C TYR A 101 22.77 13.72 23.32
N SER A 102 23.70 13.51 22.38
CA SER A 102 23.36 13.29 20.97
C SER A 102 22.62 11.98 20.74
N ALA A 103 22.94 10.91 21.48
CA ALA A 103 22.19 9.66 21.45
C ALA A 103 20.75 9.85 21.93
N ARG A 104 20.54 10.61 23.00
CA ARG A 104 19.19 10.93 23.48
C ARG A 104 18.42 11.77 22.46
N LYS A 105 19.07 12.75 21.85
CA LYS A 105 18.48 13.59 20.81
C LYS A 105 18.10 12.75 19.59
N ALA A 106 19.00 11.90 19.10
CA ALA A 106 18.77 10.98 18.00
C ALA A 106 17.59 10.03 18.29
N GLY A 107 17.52 9.46 19.50
CA GLY A 107 16.40 8.64 19.93
C GLY A 107 15.06 9.40 19.92
N THR A 108 15.07 10.67 20.33
CA THR A 108 13.88 11.53 20.29
C THR A 108 13.42 11.80 18.86
N VAL A 109 14.36 12.07 17.94
CA VAL A 109 14.05 12.27 16.50
C VAL A 109 13.42 11.00 15.92
N ILE A 110 14.02 9.83 16.13
CA ILE A 110 13.48 8.55 15.65
C ILE A 110 12.08 8.31 16.21
N GLN A 111 11.89 8.50 17.52
CA GLN A 111 10.60 8.29 18.17
C GLN A 111 9.52 9.22 17.59
N GLN A 112 9.84 10.49 17.39
CA GLN A 112 8.90 11.46 16.81
C GLN A 112 8.54 11.10 15.37
N SER A 113 9.53 10.74 14.55
CA SER A 113 9.30 10.34 13.16
C SER A 113 8.45 9.07 13.07
N LEU A 114 8.75 8.04 13.86
CA LEU A 114 7.96 6.80 13.90
C LEU A 114 6.53 7.06 14.37
N ARG A 115 6.35 7.89 15.41
CA ARG A 115 5.03 8.25 15.92
C ARG A 115 4.21 8.98 14.85
N HIS A 116 4.82 9.96 14.18
CA HIS A 116 4.17 10.70 13.12
C HIS A 116 3.75 9.79 11.95
N THR A 117 4.66 8.92 11.51
CA THR A 117 4.37 7.92 10.46
C THR A 117 3.26 6.97 10.89
N SER A 118 3.27 6.50 12.13
CA SER A 118 2.21 5.64 12.67
C SER A 118 0.84 6.34 12.68
N GLU A 119 0.79 7.60 13.10
CA GLU A 119 -0.45 8.40 13.12
C GLU A 119 -0.99 8.64 11.69
N GLN A 120 -0.10 8.92 10.73
CA GLN A 120 -0.47 9.07 9.32
C GLN A 120 -0.97 7.76 8.70
N LEU A 121 -0.28 6.65 8.94
CA LEU A 121 -0.69 5.33 8.46
C LEU A 121 -2.05 4.93 9.02
N ALA A 122 -2.25 5.08 10.34
CA ALA A 122 -3.52 4.77 10.98
C ALA A 122 -4.67 5.64 10.41
N THR A 123 -4.41 6.92 10.15
CA THR A 123 -5.39 7.83 9.54
C THR A 123 -5.74 7.39 8.13
N SER A 124 -4.73 7.10 7.30
CA SER A 124 -4.89 6.67 5.91
C SER A 124 -5.61 5.31 5.82
N GLU A 125 -5.24 4.36 6.68
CA GLU A 125 -5.90 3.07 6.81
C GLU A 125 -7.37 3.25 7.23
N GLY A 126 -7.65 4.11 8.20
CA GLY A 126 -9.02 4.42 8.60
C GLY A 126 -9.84 5.07 7.48
N HIS A 127 -9.23 5.80 6.54
CA HIS A 127 -9.91 6.29 5.34
C HIS A 127 -10.19 5.15 4.35
N LEU A 128 -9.21 4.28 4.10
CA LEU A 128 -9.36 3.12 3.24
C LEU A 128 -10.47 2.20 3.76
N LEU A 129 -10.43 1.81 5.03
CA LEU A 129 -11.42 0.91 5.62
C LEU A 129 -12.83 1.50 5.56
N ARG A 130 -13.00 2.79 5.87
CA ARG A 130 -14.30 3.48 5.70
C ARG A 130 -14.79 3.45 4.26
N SER A 131 -13.90 3.59 3.28
CA SER A 131 -14.28 3.50 1.87
C SER A 131 -14.73 2.12 1.43
N LEU A 132 -14.21 1.09 2.09
CA LEU A 132 -14.59 -0.30 1.91
C LEU A 132 -15.85 -0.68 2.72
N GLY A 133 -16.40 0.26 3.49
CA GLY A 133 -17.52 0.00 4.39
C GLY A 133 -17.16 -0.77 5.66
N ILE A 134 -15.86 -0.83 6.00
CA ILE A 134 -15.35 -1.49 7.21
C ILE A 134 -15.30 -0.44 8.33
N SER A 135 -16.04 -0.68 9.42
CA SER A 135 -16.04 0.18 10.60
C SER A 135 -14.92 -0.24 11.55
N LEU A 136 -13.98 0.67 11.84
CA LEU A 136 -13.03 0.55 12.94
C LEU A 136 -13.74 0.97 14.24
N ASP A 137 -14.62 0.13 14.76
CA ASP A 137 -15.17 0.33 16.11
C ASP A 137 -14.32 -0.46 17.11
N ASP A 138 -13.26 0.16 17.63
CA ASP A 138 -12.42 -0.39 18.70
C ASP A 138 -13.13 -0.38 20.07
N SER A 139 -14.43 -0.05 20.13
CA SER A 139 -15.19 -0.01 21.39
C SER A 139 -15.70 -1.37 21.88
N SER A 140 -15.57 -2.44 21.08
CA SER A 140 -15.89 -3.80 21.53
C SER A 140 -14.68 -4.73 21.44
N THR A 141 -14.17 -5.16 22.60
CA THR A 141 -13.26 -6.29 22.79
C THR A 141 -13.85 -7.65 22.35
N LYS A 142 -14.83 -7.68 21.45
CA LYS A 142 -15.46 -8.89 20.91
C LYS A 142 -15.88 -8.65 19.47
N ASP A 143 -15.30 -9.47 18.60
CA ASP A 143 -15.69 -9.75 17.21
C ASP A 143 -15.48 -8.57 16.23
N TYR A 144 -14.87 -8.76 15.06
CA TYR A 144 -15.23 -9.76 14.07
C TYR A 144 -14.02 -10.41 13.39
N THR A 145 -14.04 -11.74 13.38
CA THR A 145 -13.53 -12.52 12.24
C THR A 145 -14.43 -12.22 11.04
N ILE A 146 -13.85 -11.90 9.89
CA ILE A 146 -14.53 -12.11 8.61
C ILE A 146 -13.59 -12.94 7.72
N LEU A 147 -14.19 -14.01 7.20
CA LEU A 147 -13.66 -15.10 6.38
C LEU A 147 -12.93 -14.64 5.11
#